data_AF-A0A0A1TGI8-F1
#
_entry.id   AF-A0A0A1TGI8-F1
#
_cell.length_a   1.000
_cell.length_b   1.000
_cell.length_c   1.000
_cell.angle_alpha   90.00
_cell.angle_beta   90.00
_cell.angle_gamma   90.00
#
_symmetry.space_group_name_H-M   'P 1'
#
loop_
_entity.id
_entity.type
_entity.pdbx_description
1 polymer ?
#
loop_
_entity_poly.entity_id
_entity_poly.type
_entity_poly.pdbx_seq_one_letter_code
_entity_poly.pdbx_strand_id
1 'polypeptide(L)'
;MDLTTMENSFQFQLLGELTNDASLSVSDVLARFIKYELEKTTFYTDEDHLWAWETCYCLLQVAKRTSSTEKLDKLVAFVVELQKVKAYNPTTGKQAKNSEWYIWSDLPQFAWAGGDELEFGKYLL
;
A
#
# COMPACT_ATOMS: atom_id res chain seq x y z
N MET A 1 -9.81 -9.22 3.47
CA MET A 1 -9.39 -8.76 4.81
C MET A 1 -10.57 -8.07 5.48
N ASP A 2 -10.94 -8.45 6.71
CA ASP A 2 -11.98 -7.72 7.45
C ASP A 2 -11.44 -6.43 8.09
N LEU A 3 -12.34 -5.56 8.56
CA LEU A 3 -11.98 -4.22 9.07
C LEU A 3 -11.03 -4.31 10.28
N THR A 4 -11.29 -5.21 11.22
CA THR A 4 -10.49 -5.38 12.44
C THR A 4 -9.08 -5.87 12.12
N THR A 5 -8.96 -6.80 11.16
CA THR A 5 -7.68 -7.31 10.69
C THR A 5 -6.88 -6.20 10.00
N MET A 6 -7.55 -5.36 9.21
CA MET A 6 -6.93 -4.21 8.55
C MET A 6 -6.44 -3.14 9.54
N GLU A 7 -7.25 -2.77 10.53
CA GLU A 7 -6.86 -1.74 11.51
C GLU A 7 -5.68 -2.16 12.40
N ASN A 8 -5.50 -3.47 12.57
CA ASN A 8 -4.34 -4.04 13.25
C ASN A 8 -3.14 -4.31 12.33
N SER A 9 -3.29 -4.10 11.02
CA SER A 9 -2.21 -4.30 10.06
C SER A 9 -1.13 -3.23 10.21
N PHE A 10 0.11 -3.62 9.94
CA PHE A 10 1.24 -2.70 9.97
C PHE A 10 1.07 -1.56 8.96
N GLN A 11 0.58 -1.87 7.76
CA GLN A 11 0.40 -0.87 6.69
C GLN A 11 -0.60 0.21 7.10
N PHE A 12 -1.73 -0.18 7.71
CA PHE A 12 -2.73 0.79 8.17
C PHE A 12 -2.18 1.70 9.27
N GLN A 13 -1.52 1.15 10.27
CA GLN A 13 -0.94 1.92 11.37
C GLN A 13 0.14 2.88 10.88
N LEU A 14 1.05 2.39 10.02
CA LEU A 14 2.14 3.20 9.49
C LEU A 14 1.64 4.38 8.62
N LEU A 15 0.63 4.15 7.79
CA LEU A 15 0.01 5.21 6.97
C LEU A 15 -0.81 6.19 7.84
N GLY A 16 -1.43 5.70 8.92
CA GLY A 16 -2.05 6.52 9.94
C GLY A 16 -1.05 7.41 10.67
N GLU A 17 0.15 6.91 10.99
CA GLU A 17 1.25 7.70 11.55
C GLU A 17 1.68 8.80 10.57
N LEU A 18 1.89 8.47 9.29
CA LEU A 18 2.31 9.45 8.27
C LEU A 18 1.37 10.65 8.18
N THR A 19 0.06 10.42 8.30
CA THR A 19 -0.95 11.49 8.21
C THR A 19 -1.11 12.27 9.51
N ASN A 20 -0.82 11.68 10.67
CA ASN A 20 -1.10 12.31 11.96
C ASN A 20 0.14 12.86 12.68
N ASP A 21 1.33 12.37 12.37
CA ASP A 21 2.58 12.89 12.89
C ASP A 21 3.21 13.85 11.88
N ALA A 22 3.27 15.14 12.26
CA ALA A 22 3.87 16.17 11.42
C ALA A 22 5.38 15.96 11.23
N SER A 23 6.06 15.34 12.19
CA SER A 23 7.52 15.13 12.19
C SER A 23 7.97 13.97 11.30
N LEU A 24 7.07 13.04 10.97
CA LEU A 24 7.39 11.93 10.09
C LEU A 24 7.49 12.39 8.63
N SER A 25 8.63 12.06 8.03
CA SER A 25 8.88 12.25 6.61
C SER A 25 8.33 11.08 5.79
N VAL A 26 7.95 11.38 4.55
CA VAL A 26 7.53 10.36 3.58
C VAL A 26 8.63 9.32 3.34
N SER A 27 9.89 9.75 3.28
CA SER A 27 11.03 8.86 3.05
C SER A 27 11.25 7.87 4.19
N ASP A 28 11.10 8.30 5.45
CA ASP A 28 11.27 7.40 6.62
C ASP A 28 10.16 6.36 6.66
N VAL A 29 8.93 6.80 6.39
CA VAL A 29 7.77 5.90 6.31
C VAL A 29 7.91 4.92 5.16
N LEU A 30 8.38 5.37 3.99
CA LEU A 30 8.65 4.48 2.85
C LEU A 30 9.73 3.45 3.19
N ALA A 31 10.84 3.86 3.82
CA ALA A 31 11.89 2.94 4.22
C ALA A 31 11.38 1.88 5.21
N ARG A 32 10.56 2.28 6.20
CA ARG A 32 9.91 1.36 7.15
C ARG A 32 8.96 0.40 6.44
N PHE A 33 8.15 0.91 5.52
CA PHE A 33 7.21 0.13 4.72
C PHE A 33 7.94 -0.95 3.92
N ILE A 34 8.90 -0.54 3.09
CA ILE A 34 9.68 -1.47 2.24
C ILE A 34 10.42 -2.50 3.08
N LYS A 35 11.05 -2.08 4.18
CA LYS A 35 11.74 -3.01 5.07
C LYS A 35 10.79 -4.07 5.62
N TYR A 36 9.62 -3.66 6.12
CA TYR A 36 8.63 -4.60 6.65
C TYR A 36 8.15 -5.57 5.57
N GLU A 37 7.72 -5.05 4.43
CA GLU A 37 7.21 -5.88 3.34
C GLU A 37 8.27 -6.86 2.84
N LEU A 38 9.51 -6.43 2.62
CA LEU A 38 10.53 -7.31 2.04
C LEU A 38 11.15 -8.30 3.03
N GLU A 39 11.19 -7.96 4.34
CA GLU A 39 11.87 -8.80 5.34
C GLU A 39 10.92 -9.61 6.23
N LYS A 40 9.66 -9.17 6.40
CA LYS A 40 8.74 -9.72 7.40
C LYS A 40 7.53 -10.42 6.82
N THR A 41 7.15 -10.11 5.59
CA THR A 41 6.13 -10.87 4.89
C THR A 41 6.80 -11.95 4.05
N THR A 42 6.09 -13.03 3.76
CA THR A 42 6.49 -14.07 2.79
C THR A 42 6.40 -13.53 1.35
N PHE A 43 6.83 -12.28 1.15
CA PHE A 43 6.64 -11.43 -0.04
C PHE A 43 7.15 -12.01 -1.35
N TYR A 44 8.03 -13.00 -1.26
CA TYR A 44 8.70 -13.61 -2.39
C TYR A 44 8.34 -15.08 -2.60
N THR A 45 7.49 -15.67 -1.76
CA THR A 45 7.29 -17.12 -1.74
C THR A 45 6.00 -17.60 -2.36
N ASP A 46 5.02 -16.73 -2.65
CA ASP A 46 3.82 -17.10 -3.42
C ASP A 46 3.73 -16.29 -4.72
N GLU A 47 3.55 -16.96 -5.86
CA GLU A 47 3.51 -16.31 -7.18
C GLU A 47 2.24 -15.46 -7.40
N ASP A 48 1.23 -15.58 -6.53
CA ASP A 48 -0.06 -14.86 -6.59
C ASP A 48 -0.30 -14.05 -5.31
N HIS A 49 0.31 -12.87 -5.20
CA HIS A 49 0.34 -12.13 -3.95
C HIS A 49 -0.81 -11.12 -3.74
N LEU A 50 -1.67 -11.44 -2.77
CA LEU A 50 -2.71 -10.60 -2.14
C LEU A 50 -2.19 -9.27 -1.53
N TRP A 51 -0.88 -9.03 -1.43
CA TRP A 51 -0.32 -7.92 -0.64
C TRP A 51 -0.41 -6.53 -1.31
N ALA A 52 -0.37 -6.48 -2.64
CA ALA A 52 -0.62 -5.23 -3.37
C ALA A 52 -2.05 -4.71 -3.10
N TRP A 53 -2.99 -5.66 -2.95
CA TRP A 53 -4.36 -5.38 -2.57
C TRP A 53 -4.48 -4.85 -1.15
N GLU A 54 -3.79 -5.47 -0.18
CA GLU A 54 -3.77 -5.00 1.22
C GLU A 54 -3.20 -3.59 1.35
N THR A 55 -2.09 -3.32 0.65
CA THR A 55 -1.48 -1.99 0.59
C THR A 55 -2.48 -0.96 0.06
N CYS A 56 -3.14 -1.27 -1.06
CA CYS A 56 -4.13 -0.38 -1.65
C CYS A 56 -5.34 -0.16 -0.73
N TYR A 57 -5.85 -1.23 -0.11
CA TYR A 57 -6.97 -1.15 0.81
C TYR A 57 -6.66 -0.27 2.03
N CYS A 58 -5.48 -0.45 2.64
CA CYS A 58 -5.04 0.39 3.76
C CYS A 58 -4.90 1.87 3.36
N LEU A 59 -4.30 2.16 2.19
CA LEU A 59 -4.20 3.52 1.64
C LEU A 59 -5.58 4.18 1.50
N LEU A 60 -6.54 3.47 0.89
CA LEU A 60 -7.89 3.97 0.70
C LEU A 60 -8.61 4.22 2.03
N GLN A 61 -8.48 3.31 3.00
CA GLN A 61 -9.12 3.45 4.31
C GLN A 61 -8.54 4.63 5.12
N VAL A 62 -7.22 4.82 5.09
CA VAL A 62 -6.59 5.99 5.75
C VAL A 62 -6.99 7.28 5.03
N ALA A 63 -6.96 7.30 3.69
CA ALA A 63 -7.39 8.47 2.91
C ALA A 63 -8.85 8.85 3.19
N LYS A 64 -9.78 7.87 3.20
CA LYS A 64 -11.20 8.08 3.53
C LYS A 64 -11.42 8.70 4.91
N ARG A 65 -10.52 8.41 5.87
CA ARG A 65 -10.58 8.91 7.25
C ARG A 65 -9.80 10.22 7.45
N THR A 66 -9.13 10.72 6.42
CA THR A 66 -8.30 11.92 6.47
C THR A 66 -9.02 13.09 5.80
N SER A 67 -9.35 14.12 6.57
CA SER A 67 -10.08 15.30 6.07
C SER A 67 -9.21 16.50 5.68
N SER A 68 -7.94 16.53 6.10
CA SER A 68 -7.02 17.62 5.79
C SER A 68 -6.31 17.39 4.46
N THR A 69 -6.35 18.38 3.57
CA THR A 69 -5.64 18.33 2.28
C THR A 69 -4.14 18.13 2.46
N GLU A 70 -3.51 18.81 3.41
CA GLU A 70 -2.07 18.65 3.68
C GLU A 70 -1.71 17.21 4.09
N LYS A 71 -2.59 16.56 4.88
CA LYS A 71 -2.40 15.17 5.28
C LYS A 71 -2.61 14.21 4.11
N LEU A 72 -3.57 14.51 3.23
CA LEU A 72 -3.78 13.75 1.99
C LEU A 72 -2.59 13.91 1.03
N ASP A 73 -2.00 15.10 0.93
CA ASP A 73 -0.82 15.35 0.11
C ASP A 73 0.38 14.50 0.56
N LYS A 74 0.55 14.26 1.87
CA LYS A 74 1.56 13.30 2.38
C LYS A 74 1.31 11.88 1.89
N LEU A 75 0.06 11.41 1.87
CA LEU A 75 -0.28 10.08 1.34
C LEU A 75 -0.01 10.00 -0.16
N VAL A 76 -0.36 11.04 -0.92
CA VAL A 76 -0.08 11.11 -2.36
C VAL A 76 1.42 11.06 -2.61
N ALA A 77 2.20 11.86 -1.88
CA ALA A 77 3.67 11.84 -1.97
C ALA A 77 4.25 10.45 -1.65
N PHE A 78 3.72 9.76 -0.63
CA PHE A 78 4.09 8.38 -0.33
C PHE A 78 3.81 7.44 -1.50
N VAL A 79 2.61 7.50 -2.10
CA VAL A 79 2.26 6.65 -3.26
C VAL A 79 3.19 6.94 -4.44
N VAL A 80 3.49 8.20 -4.72
CA VAL A 80 4.41 8.60 -5.81
C VAL A 80 5.81 8.04 -5.60
N GLU A 81 6.35 8.08 -4.37
CA GLU A 81 7.66 7.51 -4.09
C GLU A 81 7.62 5.97 -4.08
N LEU A 82 6.55 5.36 -3.57
CA LEU A 82 6.36 3.91 -3.55
C LEU A 82 6.34 3.32 -4.96
N GLN A 83 5.71 3.98 -5.93
CA GLN A 83 5.66 3.55 -7.33
C GLN A 83 7.05 3.45 -8.00
N LYS A 84 8.03 4.21 -7.49
CA LYS A 84 9.41 4.17 -8.02
C LYS A 84 10.18 2.95 -7.51
N VAL A 85 9.68 2.28 -6.47
CA VAL A 85 10.34 1.12 -5.88
C VAL A 85 10.16 -0.10 -6.78
N LYS A 86 11.27 -0.81 -7.01
CA LYS A 86 11.30 -2.09 -7.72
C LYS A 86 11.72 -3.19 -6.75
N ALA A 87 10.77 -4.04 -6.36
CA ALA A 87 11.05 -5.19 -5.52
C ALA A 87 11.51 -6.37 -6.38
N TYR A 88 12.62 -7.02 -6.02
CA TYR A 88 13.17 -8.16 -6.74
C TYR A 88 13.20 -9.38 -5.84
N ASN A 89 12.67 -10.50 -6.33
CA ASN A 89 12.73 -11.77 -5.62
C ASN A 89 14.20 -12.22 -5.50
N PRO A 90 14.73 -12.39 -4.28
CA PRO A 90 16.15 -12.71 -4.08
C PRO A 90 16.51 -14.12 -4.58
N THR A 91 15.53 -15.02 -4.68
CA THR A 91 15.72 -16.40 -5.18
C THR A 91 15.71 -16.46 -6.70
N THR A 92 14.78 -15.75 -7.36
CA THR A 92 14.61 -15.85 -8.82
C THR A 92 15.27 -14.71 -9.59
N GLY A 93 15.65 -13.61 -8.92
CA GLY A 93 16.18 -12.39 -9.53
C GLY A 93 15.15 -11.61 -10.36
N LYS A 94 13.89 -12.07 -10.44
CA LYS A 94 12.83 -11.42 -11.19
C LYS A 94 12.17 -10.34 -10.34
N GLN A 95 11.71 -9.27 -10.99
CA GLN A 95 10.91 -8.25 -10.32
C GLN A 95 9.58 -8.87 -9.87
N ALA A 96 9.18 -8.58 -8.63
CA ALA A 96 7.98 -9.13 -8.03
C ALA A 96 6.72 -8.61 -8.75
N LYS A 97 5.80 -9.53 -9.02
CA LYS A 97 4.54 -9.28 -9.72
C LYS A 97 3.38 -9.94 -8.97
N ASN A 98 2.18 -9.42 -9.19
CA ASN A 98 0.93 -10.15 -8.99
C ASN A 98 0.26 -10.23 -10.37
N SER A 99 0.12 -11.46 -10.89
CA SER A 99 -0.25 -11.70 -12.28
C SER A 99 0.68 -10.93 -13.24
N GLU A 100 0.16 -10.08 -14.12
CA GLU A 100 0.96 -9.31 -15.09
C GLU A 100 1.58 -8.02 -14.51
N TRP A 101 1.11 -7.57 -13.35
CA TRP A 101 1.39 -6.24 -12.79
C TRP A 101 2.53 -6.25 -11.78
N TYR A 102 3.42 -5.25 -11.86
CA TYR A 102 4.50 -5.07 -10.91
C TYR A 102 3.98 -4.54 -9.57
N ILE A 103 4.31 -5.24 -8.49
CA ILE A 103 3.92 -4.83 -7.15
C ILE A 103 4.46 -3.41 -6.87
N TRP A 104 3.60 -2.55 -6.33
CA TRP A 104 3.83 -1.13 -6.03
C TRP A 104 4.01 -0.20 -7.23
N SER A 105 4.79 -0.58 -8.24
CA SER A 105 4.98 0.26 -9.43
C SER A 105 3.67 0.45 -10.21
N ASP A 106 2.84 -0.60 -10.25
CA ASP A 106 1.55 -0.59 -10.92
C ASP A 106 0.37 -0.41 -9.94
N LEU A 107 0.60 0.09 -8.71
CA LEU A 107 -0.43 0.23 -7.67
C LEU A 107 -1.76 0.86 -8.15
N PRO A 108 -1.76 1.94 -8.96
CA PRO A 108 -3.00 2.52 -9.49
C PRO A 108 -3.81 1.55 -10.35
N GLN A 109 -3.12 0.65 -11.06
CA GLN A 109 -3.76 -0.35 -11.91
C GLN A 109 -4.41 -1.46 -11.09
N PHE A 110 -3.83 -1.83 -9.95
CA PHE A 110 -4.46 -2.75 -8.98
C PHE A 110 -5.73 -2.14 -8.38
N ALA A 111 -5.69 -0.84 -8.04
CA ALA A 111 -6.85 -0.13 -7.51
C ALA A 111 -8.00 -0.08 -8.52
N TRP A 112 -7.70 0.12 -9.81
CA TRP A 112 -8.67 0.10 -10.90
C TRP A 112 -9.22 -1.31 -11.17
N ALA A 113 -8.34 -2.31 -11.29
CA ALA A 113 -8.72 -3.68 -11.61
C ALA A 113 -9.56 -4.34 -10.50
N GLY A 114 -9.32 -3.98 -9.24
CA GLY A 114 -10.17 -4.41 -8.13
C GLY A 114 -11.27 -3.40 -7.76
N GLY A 115 -11.54 -2.39 -8.58
CA GLY A 115 -12.61 -1.42 -8.32
C GLY A 115 -13.99 -2.08 -8.12
N ASP A 116 -14.22 -3.22 -8.78
CA ASP A 116 -15.43 -4.04 -8.64
C ASP A 116 -15.48 -4.81 -7.30
N GLU A 117 -14.34 -5.22 -6.75
CA GLU A 117 -14.23 -5.89 -5.43
C GLU A 117 -14.29 -4.90 -4.25
N LEU A 118 -14.00 -3.62 -4.48
CA LEU A 118 -14.00 -2.57 -3.47
C LEU A 118 -15.37 -1.95 -3.20
N GLU A 119 -16.42 -2.37 -3.91
CA GLU A 119 -17.75 -1.74 -3.85
C GLU A 119 -17.66 -0.19 -3.94
N PHE A 120 -16.75 0.36 -4.76
CA PHE A 120 -16.51 1.80 -4.84
C PHE A 120 -17.81 2.61 -5.06
N GLY A 121 -18.77 2.04 -5.79
CA GLY A 121 -20.07 2.65 -6.06
C GLY A 121 -21.11 2.60 -4.92
N LYS A 122 -20.93 1.77 -3.88
CA LYS A 122 -21.88 1.67 -2.75
C LYS A 122 -21.58 2.61 -1.58
N TYR A 123 -20.37 3.18 -1.54
CA TYR A 123 -19.93 4.06 -0.46
C TYR A 123 -19.65 5.51 -0.93
N LEU A 124 -20.01 5.84 -2.18
CA LEU A 124 -19.90 7.17 -2.78
C LEU A 124 -21.27 7.81 -3.13
N LEU A 125 -22.37 7.27 -2.60
CA LEU A 125 -23.70 7.89 -2.64
C LEU A 125 -24.33 7.90 -1.24
#